data_AF-A0A4Q5R2C7-F1
#
_entry.id   AF-A0A4Q5R2C7-F1
#
_cell.length_a   1.000
_cell.length_b   1.000
_cell.length_c   1.000
_cell.angle_alpha   90.00
_cell.angle_beta   90.00
_cell.angle_gamma   90.00
#
_symmetry.space_group_name_H-M   'P 1'
#
loop_
_entity.id
_entity.type
_entity.pdbx_description
1 polymer ?
#
loop_
_entity_poly.entity_id
_entity_poly.type
_entity_poly.pdbx_seq_one_letter_code
_entity_poly.pdbx_strand_id
1 'polypeptide(L)'
;TCTFWRSMENVTVMRDFAWTVSQSTSARRMQIESTSKYISDIGNTNFWGSGGFIADTRYTSSRPSWGGQQQWYTRNTIFPAGAEAMGGSYNMVWQGCVNPPQANEINSLIPVTPVIREKPFLFIDNDGEYKVFVPAWQKNRVGVSWSSTDKGEGKIQDLLTDWYVAKEGDTDVEINNALKAGKNIFFTAGHYSLNAPVQVNRKDAILLGAGIASVTLEPTEKNTWGCIYADDKDGIIIAGLLMDSFNSTIYQIRIGNEGASADHIVNPVLLTDITCRVGGVQSKNIQIHTSMQINSNNVVGDHFWLWRADHGSQPGGKTRWTRDRCRNGLIVTGNDVTLYGLFAEHYQEYEVLWLGERGRTYFLQNEPPYDAPNQAGWSSQGGKVQGYAAFKIANSVKDHHSIGMGSYAVFTGTDGNVNKKNAFEIPNSPNVKLEKMCITRFAGPGNIENVINGIGGSTATGVKRVASYNNGSGTQPYDEIFDLPNRESYPAYIVMND
;
A
#
# COMPACT_ATOMS: atom_id res chain seq x y z
N THR A 1 12.61 -1.85 13.36
CA THR A 1 11.33 -1.25 12.94
C THR A 1 11.46 -0.05 11.99
N CYS A 2 12.59 0.67 11.91
CA CYS A 2 12.73 1.85 11.02
C CYS A 2 13.55 1.60 9.74
N THR A 3 13.57 0.36 9.24
CA THR A 3 14.33 0.01 8.04
C THR A 3 13.42 0.08 6.82
N PHE A 4 13.16 1.30 6.35
CA PHE A 4 12.20 1.63 5.29
C PHE A 4 12.87 1.84 3.92
N TRP A 5 12.04 2.10 2.91
CA TRP A 5 12.38 2.68 1.62
C TRP A 5 13.59 2.01 0.95
N ARG A 6 13.42 0.75 0.56
CA ARG A 6 14.45 0.01 -0.19
C ARG A 6 13.82 -1.08 -1.03
N SER A 7 14.39 -1.36 -2.18
CA SER A 7 13.91 -2.42 -3.06
C SER A 7 15.05 -3.29 -3.56
N MET A 8 14.75 -4.55 -3.85
CA MET A 8 15.62 -5.47 -4.56
C MET A 8 14.80 -6.17 -5.65
N GLU A 9 15.30 -6.20 -6.87
CA GLU A 9 14.54 -6.73 -8.01
C GLU A 9 15.45 -7.39 -9.05
N ASN A 10 14.96 -8.50 -9.64
CA ASN A 10 15.55 -9.16 -10.81
C ASN A 10 17.01 -9.62 -10.61
N VAL A 11 17.28 -10.32 -9.50
CA VAL A 11 18.62 -10.80 -9.12
C VAL A 11 18.62 -12.26 -8.67
N THR A 12 19.76 -12.93 -8.86
CA THR A 12 20.07 -14.21 -8.21
C THR A 12 20.94 -13.99 -6.99
N VAL A 13 20.51 -14.49 -5.83
CA VAL A 13 21.24 -14.41 -4.56
C VAL A 13 21.79 -15.79 -4.21
N MET A 14 23.10 -15.96 -4.42
CA MET A 14 23.80 -17.25 -4.22
C MET A 14 24.43 -17.40 -2.83
N ARG A 15 24.66 -16.30 -2.12
CA ARG A 15 25.26 -16.28 -0.78
C ARG A 15 24.21 -15.96 0.27
N ASP A 16 24.63 -15.69 1.51
CA ASP A 16 23.71 -15.38 2.60
C ASP A 16 22.75 -14.24 2.26
N PHE A 17 21.47 -14.45 2.57
CA PHE A 17 20.38 -13.51 2.29
C PHE A 17 19.65 -13.20 3.59
N ALA A 18 19.82 -11.97 4.06
CA ALA A 18 19.02 -11.39 5.13
C ALA A 18 18.38 -10.10 4.62
N TRP A 19 17.05 -10.02 4.71
CA TRP A 19 16.22 -8.89 4.35
C TRP A 19 15.47 -8.38 5.58
N THR A 20 16.26 -7.88 6.54
CA THR A 20 15.78 -7.34 7.81
C THR A 20 15.18 -5.95 7.61
N VAL A 21 13.89 -5.90 7.24
CA VAL A 21 13.24 -4.67 6.79
C VAL A 21 11.93 -4.37 7.55
N SER A 22 11.39 -3.18 7.30
CA SER A 22 10.05 -2.74 7.71
C SER A 22 9.25 -2.27 6.49
N GLN A 23 8.26 -1.38 6.62
CA GLN A 23 7.36 -0.98 5.54
C GLN A 23 8.06 -0.25 4.37
N SER A 24 7.37 -0.18 3.22
CA SER A 24 7.90 0.36 1.96
C SER A 24 9.21 -0.27 1.54
N THR A 25 9.24 -1.60 1.65
CA THR A 25 10.35 -2.40 1.16
C THR A 25 9.83 -3.55 0.31
N SER A 26 10.35 -3.67 -0.91
CA SER A 26 9.93 -4.70 -1.85
C SER A 26 11.11 -5.57 -2.26
N ALA A 27 10.90 -6.88 -2.24
CA ALA A 27 11.83 -7.83 -2.81
C ALA A 27 11.09 -8.65 -3.87
N ARG A 28 11.42 -8.40 -5.14
CA ARG A 28 10.65 -8.87 -6.29
C ARG A 28 11.53 -9.67 -7.23
N ARG A 29 10.94 -10.67 -7.90
CA ARG A 29 11.58 -11.33 -9.05
C ARG A 29 12.98 -11.87 -8.74
N MET A 30 13.13 -12.56 -7.61
CA MET A 30 14.43 -13.06 -7.16
C MET A 30 14.56 -14.57 -7.31
N GLN A 31 15.75 -15.03 -7.66
CA GLN A 31 16.19 -16.41 -7.46
C GLN A 31 17.05 -16.47 -6.19
N ILE A 32 16.56 -17.13 -5.15
CA ILE A 32 17.28 -17.28 -3.88
C ILE A 32 17.84 -18.70 -3.76
N GLU A 33 19.15 -18.81 -3.98
CA GLU A 33 19.92 -20.05 -3.83
C GLU A 33 20.67 -20.10 -2.49
N SER A 34 20.63 -18.99 -1.75
CA SER A 34 21.12 -18.85 -0.39
C SER A 34 20.65 -19.96 0.53
N THR A 35 21.55 -20.58 1.29
CA THR A 35 21.16 -21.52 2.35
C THR A 35 20.68 -20.82 3.62
N SER A 36 20.74 -19.48 3.68
CA SER A 36 20.26 -18.70 4.82
C SER A 36 18.78 -18.97 5.08
N LYS A 37 18.48 -19.43 6.29
CA LYS A 37 17.09 -19.72 6.70
C LYS A 37 16.33 -18.45 7.07
N TYR A 38 16.98 -17.49 7.72
CA TYR A 38 16.28 -16.36 8.32
C TYR A 38 16.25 -15.15 7.40
N ILE A 39 15.04 -14.63 7.17
CA ILE A 39 14.83 -13.38 6.43
C ILE A 39 15.22 -12.18 7.29
N SER A 40 15.00 -12.23 8.60
CA SER A 40 15.52 -11.25 9.54
C SER A 40 16.82 -11.75 10.16
N ASP A 41 17.82 -10.87 10.30
CA ASP A 41 18.95 -11.13 11.18
C ASP A 41 18.42 -11.41 12.59
N ILE A 42 18.85 -12.53 13.16
CA ILE A 42 18.42 -12.98 14.48
C ILE A 42 19.39 -12.57 15.57
N GLY A 43 20.61 -12.12 15.23
CA GLY A 43 21.64 -11.64 16.15
C GLY A 43 21.71 -12.40 17.48
N ASN A 44 22.06 -11.68 18.55
CA ASN A 44 22.04 -12.17 19.93
C ASN A 44 20.77 -11.68 20.66
N THR A 45 20.04 -10.77 20.03
CA THR A 45 18.82 -10.14 20.53
C THR A 45 17.79 -10.25 19.41
N ASN A 46 16.70 -10.97 19.63
CA ASN A 46 15.62 -11.15 18.65
C ASN A 46 15.28 -9.82 17.98
N PHE A 47 15.62 -9.67 16.70
CA PHE A 47 15.37 -8.43 15.97
C PHE A 47 13.86 -8.23 15.74
N TRP A 48 13.37 -7.03 15.99
CA TRP A 48 11.98 -6.63 15.69
C TRP A 48 11.90 -5.91 14.34
N GLY A 49 11.34 -6.60 13.35
CA GLY A 49 10.96 -6.01 12.07
C GLY A 49 9.45 -5.85 11.94
N SER A 50 9.03 -4.82 11.20
CA SER A 50 7.63 -4.57 10.83
C SER A 50 7.47 -4.64 9.32
N GLY A 51 8.14 -5.60 8.68
CA GLY A 51 8.06 -5.83 7.24
C GLY A 51 6.71 -6.43 6.86
N GLY A 52 6.49 -6.79 5.61
CA GLY A 52 7.34 -6.59 4.44
C GLY A 52 6.69 -7.28 3.25
N PHE A 53 7.27 -7.10 2.08
CA PHE A 53 6.69 -7.59 0.83
C PHE A 53 7.70 -8.42 0.03
N ILE A 54 7.33 -9.66 -0.30
CA ILE A 54 8.06 -10.51 -1.26
C ILE A 54 7.10 -10.95 -2.37
N ALA A 55 7.52 -10.79 -3.62
CA ALA A 55 6.75 -11.27 -4.75
C ALA A 55 7.60 -11.94 -5.83
N ASP A 56 6.96 -12.81 -6.61
CA ASP A 56 7.50 -13.36 -7.85
C ASP A 56 8.88 -14.02 -7.69
N THR A 57 9.10 -14.66 -6.54
CA THR A 57 10.42 -15.11 -6.09
C THR A 57 10.49 -16.64 -6.02
N ARG A 58 11.67 -17.22 -6.25
CA ARG A 58 11.91 -18.66 -6.10
C ARG A 58 13.04 -18.90 -5.11
N TYR A 59 12.74 -19.65 -4.06
CA TYR A 59 13.75 -20.24 -3.17
C TYR A 59 14.07 -21.66 -3.66
N THR A 60 15.35 -21.98 -3.84
CA THR A 60 15.78 -23.30 -4.35
C THR A 60 16.44 -24.18 -3.30
N SER A 61 16.93 -23.59 -2.22
CA SER A 61 17.79 -24.22 -1.20
C SER A 61 17.06 -24.51 0.11
N SER A 62 16.66 -23.46 0.83
CA SER A 62 16.10 -23.53 2.18
C SER A 62 14.68 -22.97 2.24
N ARG A 63 13.84 -23.51 3.13
CA ARG A 63 12.55 -22.92 3.49
C ARG A 63 12.78 -21.74 4.44
N PRO A 64 12.40 -20.50 4.06
CA PRO A 64 12.71 -19.32 4.86
C PRO A 64 11.85 -19.18 6.14
N SER A 65 12.42 -18.54 7.15
CA SER A 65 11.77 -18.17 8.40
C SER A 65 11.83 -16.65 8.58
N TRP A 66 10.72 -16.05 9.01
CA TRP A 66 10.60 -14.61 9.22
C TRP A 66 10.96 -14.21 10.65
N GLY A 67 11.24 -15.17 11.53
CA GLY A 67 11.69 -14.91 12.90
C GLY A 67 10.78 -13.93 13.63
N GLY A 68 11.37 -12.85 14.14
CA GLY A 68 10.68 -11.80 14.90
C GLY A 68 9.92 -10.77 14.06
N GLN A 69 9.76 -10.96 12.75
CA GLN A 69 8.92 -10.08 11.94
C GLN A 69 7.47 -10.14 12.41
N GLN A 70 6.87 -8.96 12.58
CA GLN A 70 5.51 -8.84 13.10
C GLN A 70 4.47 -9.40 12.13
N GLN A 71 4.60 -9.08 10.85
CA GLN A 71 3.72 -9.50 9.77
C GLN A 71 4.51 -9.64 8.46
N TRP A 72 3.88 -10.19 7.43
CA TRP A 72 4.42 -10.15 6.08
C TRP A 72 3.37 -10.52 5.02
N TYR A 73 3.51 -9.95 3.83
CA TYR A 73 2.78 -10.38 2.65
C TYR A 73 3.72 -11.00 1.62
N THR A 74 3.47 -12.25 1.26
CA THR A 74 4.22 -12.96 0.22
C THR A 74 3.28 -13.45 -0.85
N ARG A 75 3.56 -13.14 -2.12
CA ARG A 75 2.77 -13.65 -3.23
C ARG A 75 3.60 -14.28 -4.33
N ASN A 76 3.01 -15.23 -5.04
CA ASN A 76 3.57 -15.81 -6.26
C ASN A 76 5.01 -16.32 -6.08
N THR A 77 5.28 -16.91 -4.91
CA THR A 77 6.61 -17.38 -4.54
C THR A 77 6.65 -18.91 -4.51
N ILE A 78 7.73 -19.48 -5.01
CA ILE A 78 7.98 -20.93 -4.96
C ILE A 78 8.97 -21.21 -3.83
N PHE A 79 8.58 -22.05 -2.89
CA PHE A 79 9.45 -22.55 -1.83
C PHE A 79 9.88 -24.00 -2.09
N PRO A 80 11.03 -24.46 -1.55
CA PRO A 80 11.36 -25.87 -1.51
C PRO A 80 10.26 -26.66 -0.80
N ALA A 81 9.97 -27.87 -1.29
CA ALA A 81 9.05 -28.78 -0.60
C ALA A 81 9.63 -29.19 0.77
N GLY A 82 8.78 -29.38 1.77
CA GLY A 82 9.21 -29.82 3.09
C GLY A 82 8.24 -29.43 4.20
N ALA A 83 8.49 -29.99 5.38
CA ALA A 83 7.66 -29.78 6.58
C ALA A 83 8.17 -28.65 7.49
N GLU A 84 9.31 -28.02 7.16
CA GLU A 84 9.84 -26.94 7.99
C GLU A 84 8.85 -25.78 8.08
N ALA A 85 8.67 -25.29 9.32
CA ALA A 85 7.80 -24.17 9.61
C ALA A 85 8.35 -22.90 8.96
N MET A 86 7.44 -22.16 8.32
CA MET A 86 7.65 -20.79 7.85
C MET A 86 6.59 -19.92 8.51
N GLY A 87 6.96 -18.72 8.89
CA GLY A 87 6.07 -17.81 9.61
C GLY A 87 6.83 -16.72 10.34
N GLY A 88 6.06 -15.74 10.80
CA GLY A 88 6.45 -14.66 11.69
C GLY A 88 5.45 -14.61 12.86
N SER A 89 5.18 -13.42 13.39
CA SER A 89 4.57 -13.30 14.71
C SER A 89 3.04 -13.21 14.72
N TYR A 90 2.42 -12.37 13.87
CA TYR A 90 1.00 -12.00 14.04
C TYR A 90 0.13 -12.22 12.81
N ASN A 91 0.54 -11.72 11.64
CA ASN A 91 -0.26 -11.74 10.41
C ASN A 91 0.62 -12.05 9.18
N MET A 92 0.69 -13.31 8.78
CA MET A 92 1.49 -13.77 7.65
C MET A 92 0.56 -14.23 6.53
N VAL A 93 0.59 -13.56 5.39
CA VAL A 93 -0.31 -13.84 4.27
C VAL A 93 0.49 -14.35 3.07
N TRP A 94 0.06 -15.50 2.54
CA TRP A 94 0.72 -16.23 1.47
C TRP A 94 -0.25 -16.43 0.31
N GLN A 95 -0.04 -15.75 -0.81
CA GLN A 95 -0.98 -15.77 -1.95
C GLN A 95 -0.37 -16.32 -3.23
N GLY A 96 -0.99 -17.32 -3.86
CA GLY A 96 -0.46 -17.91 -5.09
C GLY A 96 0.92 -18.54 -4.91
N CYS A 97 1.28 -18.95 -3.69
CA CYS A 97 2.58 -19.55 -3.39
C CYS A 97 2.56 -21.06 -3.63
N VAL A 98 3.69 -21.61 -4.10
CA VAL A 98 3.92 -23.05 -4.19
C VAL A 98 4.67 -23.51 -2.95
N ASN A 99 4.20 -24.59 -2.33
CA ASN A 99 4.68 -25.10 -1.04
C ASN A 99 4.66 -24.06 0.11
N PRO A 100 3.56 -23.31 0.33
CA PRO A 100 3.45 -22.38 1.46
C PRO A 100 3.52 -23.12 2.82
N PRO A 101 3.58 -22.43 3.97
CA PRO A 101 3.44 -23.10 5.27
C PRO A 101 2.01 -23.64 5.45
N GLN A 102 1.79 -24.44 6.50
CA GLN A 102 0.44 -24.84 6.89
C GLN A 102 -0.36 -23.62 7.40
N ALA A 103 -1.64 -23.57 7.02
CA ALA A 103 -2.55 -22.53 7.48
C ALA A 103 -2.79 -22.65 8.99
N ASN A 104 -2.81 -21.53 9.70
CA ASN A 104 -3.19 -21.48 11.11
C ASN A 104 -3.78 -20.09 11.45
N GLU A 105 -3.73 -19.68 12.71
CA GLU A 105 -4.21 -18.36 13.15
C GLU A 105 -3.31 -17.18 12.75
N ILE A 106 -2.03 -17.44 12.43
CA ILE A 106 -1.03 -16.46 11.99
C ILE A 106 -0.85 -16.53 10.48
N ASN A 107 -0.81 -17.73 9.91
CA ASN A 107 -0.59 -18.00 8.49
C ASN A 107 -1.92 -18.12 7.74
N SER A 108 -2.19 -17.14 6.88
CA SER A 108 -3.32 -17.09 5.96
C SER A 108 -2.87 -17.51 4.56
N LEU A 109 -3.51 -18.52 3.99
CA LEU A 109 -3.17 -19.04 2.66
C LEU A 109 -4.28 -18.68 1.67
N ILE A 110 -3.89 -18.10 0.55
CA ILE A 110 -4.78 -17.81 -0.58
C ILE A 110 -4.22 -18.57 -1.80
N PRO A 111 -4.95 -19.54 -2.37
CA PRO A 111 -4.39 -20.44 -3.38
C PRO A 111 -3.87 -19.76 -4.65
N VAL A 112 -4.47 -18.65 -5.07
CA VAL A 112 -4.17 -17.96 -6.32
C VAL A 112 -4.15 -16.45 -6.16
N THR A 113 -3.35 -15.76 -6.99
CA THR A 113 -3.45 -14.32 -7.19
C THR A 113 -4.42 -14.07 -8.35
N PRO A 114 -5.65 -13.56 -8.10
CA PRO A 114 -6.74 -13.62 -9.07
C PRO A 114 -6.49 -12.80 -10.35
N VAL A 115 -5.87 -11.64 -10.22
CA VAL A 115 -5.44 -10.79 -11.33
C VAL A 115 -4.19 -10.02 -10.93
N ILE A 116 -3.13 -10.16 -11.72
CA ILE A 116 -1.88 -9.43 -11.47
C ILE A 116 -1.07 -9.34 -12.76
N ARG A 117 -0.32 -8.25 -12.89
CA ARG A 117 0.86 -8.17 -13.75
C ARG A 117 2.02 -7.76 -12.86
N GLU A 118 3.21 -8.29 -13.13
CA GLU A 118 4.37 -7.86 -12.36
C GLU A 118 4.79 -6.43 -12.72
N LYS A 119 5.50 -5.77 -11.80
CA LYS A 119 6.01 -4.42 -11.97
C LYS A 119 6.92 -4.35 -13.21
N PRO A 120 6.79 -3.31 -14.07
CA PRO A 120 7.78 -3.06 -15.11
C PRO A 120 9.18 -2.86 -14.52
N PHE A 121 10.20 -3.30 -15.25
CA PHE A 121 11.59 -3.16 -14.81
C PHE A 121 12.53 -2.90 -15.97
N LEU A 122 13.59 -2.15 -15.66
CA LEU A 122 14.68 -1.85 -16.58
C LEU A 122 15.62 -3.06 -16.70
N PHE A 123 16.12 -3.33 -17.89
CA PHE A 123 17.18 -4.31 -18.13
C PHE A 123 18.06 -3.89 -19.31
N ILE A 124 19.21 -4.53 -19.45
CA ILE A 124 20.09 -4.40 -20.62
C ILE A 124 19.79 -5.61 -21.52
N ASP A 125 19.40 -5.36 -22.77
CA ASP A 125 19.07 -6.42 -23.72
C ASP A 125 20.32 -6.92 -24.47
N ASN A 126 20.15 -7.93 -25.32
CA ASN A 126 21.26 -8.56 -26.06
C ASN A 126 22.01 -7.61 -27.02
N ASP A 127 21.40 -6.48 -27.38
CA ASP A 127 22.03 -5.42 -28.18
C ASP A 127 22.86 -4.43 -27.34
N GLY A 128 22.89 -4.59 -26.01
CA GLY A 128 23.63 -3.72 -25.10
C GLY A 128 22.88 -2.45 -24.69
N GLU A 129 21.65 -2.26 -25.16
CA GLU A 129 20.85 -1.06 -24.88
C GLU A 129 19.90 -1.24 -23.70
N TYR A 130 19.57 -0.11 -23.07
CA TYR A 130 18.58 -0.07 -21.99
C TYR A 130 17.17 -0.24 -22.53
N LYS A 131 16.43 -1.21 -21.97
CA LYS A 131 15.04 -1.48 -22.31
C LYS A 131 14.19 -1.65 -21.07
N VAL A 132 12.90 -1.44 -21.21
CA VAL A 132 11.93 -1.72 -20.15
C VAL A 132 11.12 -2.95 -20.55
N PHE A 133 11.11 -3.95 -19.68
CA PHE A 133 10.19 -5.07 -19.81
C PHE A 133 8.90 -4.75 -19.06
N VAL A 134 7.77 -4.93 -19.75
CA VAL A 134 6.43 -4.59 -19.30
C VAL A 134 5.62 -5.91 -19.24
N PRO A 135 5.58 -6.60 -18.08
CA PRO A 135 4.94 -7.91 -17.94
C PRO A 135 3.45 -7.89 -18.30
N ALA A 136 2.97 -8.99 -18.89
CA ALA A 136 1.56 -9.15 -19.26
C ALA A 136 0.65 -9.38 -18.04
N TRP A 137 -0.64 -9.10 -18.20
CA TRP A 137 -1.66 -9.47 -17.22
C TRP A 137 -1.85 -10.98 -17.17
N GLN A 138 -1.91 -11.52 -15.94
CA GLN A 138 -2.16 -12.92 -15.66
C GLN A 138 -3.33 -13.05 -14.70
N LYS A 139 -4.10 -14.12 -14.84
CA LYS A 139 -5.24 -14.45 -13.97
C LYS A 139 -4.95 -15.73 -13.20
N ASN A 140 -5.50 -15.82 -11.98
CA ASN A 140 -5.40 -16.99 -11.09
C ASN A 140 -3.96 -17.55 -10.96
N ARG A 141 -3.01 -16.63 -10.80
CA ARG A 141 -1.59 -16.91 -10.89
C ARG A 141 -1.07 -17.66 -9.67
N VAL A 142 -0.17 -18.62 -9.91
CA VAL A 142 0.55 -19.40 -8.89
C VAL A 142 2.03 -19.50 -9.28
N GLY A 143 2.94 -19.33 -8.32
CA GLY A 143 4.39 -19.38 -8.56
C GLY A 143 4.94 -18.19 -9.36
N VAL A 144 6.18 -18.30 -9.86
CA VAL A 144 6.95 -17.21 -10.50
C VAL A 144 6.63 -16.99 -11.99
N SER A 145 6.97 -15.81 -12.53
CA SER A 145 6.52 -15.34 -13.87
C SER A 145 7.54 -15.63 -14.94
N TRP A 146 8.69 -16.14 -14.50
CA TRP A 146 9.93 -16.24 -15.24
C TRP A 146 10.59 -17.58 -14.95
N SER A 147 11.57 -17.90 -15.77
CA SER A 147 12.53 -18.97 -15.53
C SER A 147 13.94 -18.44 -15.78
N SER A 148 14.97 -19.25 -15.52
CA SER A 148 16.36 -18.86 -15.79
C SER A 148 16.63 -18.52 -17.26
N THR A 149 15.77 -18.96 -18.18
CA THR A 149 15.92 -18.76 -19.64
C THR A 149 14.78 -17.95 -20.26
N ASP A 150 13.78 -17.54 -19.48
CA ASP A 150 12.60 -16.84 -19.98
C ASP A 150 12.18 -15.73 -19.02
N LYS A 151 12.05 -14.50 -19.55
CA LYS A 151 11.62 -13.34 -18.77
C LYS A 151 10.12 -13.40 -18.43
N GLY A 152 9.36 -14.26 -19.09
CA GLY A 152 7.92 -14.35 -18.97
C GLY A 152 7.19 -13.61 -20.09
N GLU A 153 5.88 -13.69 -20.09
CA GLU A 153 5.02 -12.99 -21.05
C GLU A 153 5.03 -11.48 -20.78
N GLY A 154 5.23 -10.68 -21.83
CA GLY A 154 5.23 -9.23 -21.72
C GLY A 154 5.69 -8.54 -23.00
N LYS A 155 5.84 -7.22 -22.93
CA LYS A 155 6.34 -6.39 -24.03
C LYS A 155 7.68 -5.79 -23.65
N ILE A 156 8.58 -5.69 -24.62
CA ILE A 156 9.83 -4.95 -24.48
C ILE A 156 9.63 -3.58 -25.14
N GLN A 157 10.02 -2.53 -24.44
CA GLN A 157 10.03 -1.15 -24.94
C GLN A 157 11.45 -0.61 -24.88
N ASP A 158 11.83 0.17 -25.88
CA ASP A 158 13.15 0.78 -25.97
C ASP A 158 13.17 2.09 -25.17
N LEU A 159 14.13 2.24 -24.25
CA LEU A 159 14.13 3.36 -23.32
C LEU A 159 14.30 4.71 -24.03
N LEU A 160 15.11 4.78 -25.08
CA LEU A 160 15.42 6.05 -25.73
C LEU A 160 14.31 6.50 -26.70
N THR A 161 13.57 5.55 -27.28
CA THR A 161 12.53 5.84 -28.28
C THR A 161 11.12 5.84 -27.71
N ASP A 162 10.78 5.02 -26.72
CA ASP A 162 9.43 4.97 -26.15
C ASP A 162 9.27 5.84 -24.89
N TRP A 163 10.37 6.24 -24.26
CA TRP A 163 10.35 6.93 -22.96
C TRP A 163 10.99 8.31 -22.99
N TYR A 164 10.61 9.10 -22.01
CA TYR A 164 11.32 10.30 -21.56
C TYR A 164 12.02 9.95 -20.25
N VAL A 165 13.35 10.08 -20.24
CA VAL A 165 14.20 9.81 -19.08
C VAL A 165 14.28 11.10 -18.25
N ALA A 166 13.38 11.22 -17.28
CA ALA A 166 13.29 12.39 -16.42
C ALA A 166 14.48 12.43 -15.43
N LYS A 167 14.98 13.65 -15.19
CA LYS A 167 16.07 13.91 -14.24
C LYS A 167 15.65 14.95 -13.21
N GLU A 168 16.30 14.93 -12.06
CA GLU A 168 16.16 15.99 -11.07
C GLU A 168 16.43 17.36 -11.72
N GLY A 169 15.48 18.28 -11.56
CA GLY A 169 15.44 19.58 -12.23
C GLY A 169 14.40 19.70 -13.35
N ASP A 170 13.95 18.58 -13.93
CA ASP A 170 12.85 18.59 -14.90
C ASP A 170 11.56 19.08 -14.24
N THR A 171 10.81 19.90 -14.98
CA THR A 171 9.57 20.53 -14.51
C THR A 171 8.35 19.65 -14.78
N ASP A 172 7.27 19.91 -14.04
CA ASP A 172 5.95 19.31 -14.31
C ASP A 172 5.48 19.57 -15.75
N VAL A 173 5.83 20.73 -16.34
CA VAL A 173 5.51 21.08 -17.72
C VAL A 173 6.23 20.18 -18.72
N GLU A 174 7.54 19.94 -18.54
CA GLU A 174 8.33 19.07 -19.43
C GLU A 174 7.85 17.62 -19.38
N ILE A 175 7.62 17.11 -18.17
CA ILE A 175 7.11 15.75 -17.95
C ILE A 175 5.72 15.58 -18.59
N ASN A 176 4.81 16.54 -18.37
CA ASN A 176 3.47 16.49 -18.95
C ASN A 176 3.49 16.63 -20.48
N ASN A 177 4.39 17.45 -21.03
CA ASN A 177 4.57 17.55 -22.49
C ASN A 177 5.08 16.24 -23.09
N ALA A 178 5.99 15.53 -22.41
CA ALA A 178 6.45 14.22 -22.85
C ALA A 178 5.32 13.18 -22.86
N LEU A 179 4.50 13.13 -21.80
CA LEU A 179 3.30 12.28 -21.75
C LEU A 179 2.33 12.59 -22.90
N LYS A 180 2.07 13.89 -23.14
CA LYS A 180 1.23 14.37 -24.25
C LYS A 180 1.80 13.97 -25.62
N ALA A 181 3.12 13.98 -25.77
CA ALA A 181 3.81 13.53 -26.97
C ALA A 181 3.83 12.00 -27.16
N GLY A 182 3.17 11.24 -26.27
CA GLY A 182 3.03 9.80 -26.36
C GLY A 182 4.13 9.00 -25.66
N LYS A 183 5.08 9.66 -24.98
CA LYS A 183 6.14 8.98 -24.23
C LYS A 183 5.62 8.40 -22.93
N ASN A 184 6.28 7.34 -22.46
CA ASN A 184 6.25 6.95 -21.05
C ASN A 184 7.31 7.74 -20.26
N ILE A 185 7.23 7.78 -18.93
CA ILE A 185 8.19 8.53 -18.11
C ILE A 185 8.99 7.55 -17.25
N PHE A 186 10.31 7.59 -17.40
CA PHE A 186 11.24 6.91 -16.50
C PHE A 186 11.92 7.95 -15.62
N PHE A 187 11.60 7.93 -14.33
CA PHE A 187 12.20 8.83 -13.35
C PHE A 187 13.52 8.23 -12.85
N THR A 188 14.62 8.91 -13.15
CA THR A 188 15.92 8.60 -12.52
C THR A 188 15.90 9.00 -11.05
N ALA A 189 16.87 8.50 -10.28
CA ALA A 189 16.95 8.81 -8.86
C ALA A 189 17.12 10.32 -8.62
N GLY A 190 16.27 10.91 -7.79
CA GLY A 190 16.28 12.34 -7.46
C GLY A 190 15.00 12.80 -6.77
N HIS A 191 15.02 14.08 -6.38
CA HIS A 191 13.87 14.81 -5.84
C HIS A 191 13.27 15.73 -6.91
N TYR A 192 11.98 15.58 -7.21
CA TYR A 192 11.30 16.28 -8.30
C TYR A 192 10.32 17.30 -7.73
N SER A 193 10.68 18.58 -7.80
CA SER A 193 9.82 19.70 -7.40
C SER A 193 8.74 19.97 -8.45
N LEU A 194 7.47 19.87 -8.05
CA LEU A 194 6.31 19.98 -8.95
C LEU A 194 5.45 21.20 -8.62
N ASN A 195 5.28 22.12 -9.57
CA ASN A 195 4.36 23.26 -9.41
C ASN A 195 2.89 22.88 -9.71
N ALA A 196 2.68 21.74 -10.37
CA ALA A 196 1.39 21.13 -10.63
C ALA A 196 1.54 19.60 -10.71
N PRO A 197 0.46 18.82 -10.60
CA PRO A 197 0.57 17.37 -10.67
C PRO A 197 0.97 16.89 -12.07
N VAL A 198 1.72 15.79 -12.12
CA VAL A 198 1.93 15.00 -13.33
C VAL A 198 0.57 14.41 -13.76
N GLN A 199 0.13 14.73 -14.98
CA GLN A 199 -1.15 14.33 -15.54
C GLN A 199 -0.98 13.14 -16.48
N VAL A 200 -1.56 12.01 -16.12
CA VAL A 200 -1.51 10.78 -16.91
C VAL A 200 -2.87 10.55 -17.56
N ASN A 201 -3.01 10.94 -18.82
CA ASN A 201 -4.30 10.99 -19.52
C ASN A 201 -4.38 10.11 -20.77
N ARG A 202 -3.36 9.28 -21.02
CA ARG A 202 -3.28 8.39 -22.19
C ARG A 202 -3.40 6.93 -21.75
N LYS A 203 -4.11 6.12 -22.55
CA LYS A 203 -4.11 4.66 -22.38
C LYS A 203 -2.70 4.11 -22.44
N ASP A 204 -2.42 3.10 -21.61
CA ASP A 204 -1.12 2.43 -21.54
C ASP A 204 0.07 3.36 -21.21
N ALA A 205 -0.19 4.54 -20.65
CA ALA A 205 0.88 5.42 -20.17
C ALA A 205 1.54 4.83 -18.92
N ILE A 206 2.87 4.90 -18.86
CA ILE A 206 3.66 4.35 -17.76
C ILE A 206 4.48 5.44 -17.09
N LEU A 207 4.36 5.52 -15.77
CA LEU A 207 5.29 6.22 -14.90
C LEU A 207 6.10 5.16 -14.11
N LEU A 208 7.40 5.09 -14.34
CA LEU A 208 8.29 4.14 -13.69
C LEU A 208 9.43 4.89 -12.98
N GLY A 209 9.51 4.75 -11.66
CA GLY A 209 10.67 5.18 -10.89
C GLY A 209 11.77 4.11 -10.86
N ALA A 210 13.01 4.55 -10.73
CA ALA A 210 14.16 3.68 -10.48
C ALA A 210 14.10 2.93 -9.13
N GLY A 211 13.12 3.24 -8.26
CA GLY A 211 12.85 2.57 -6.99
C GLY A 211 12.17 3.47 -5.96
N ILE A 212 11.45 2.88 -4.98
CA ILE A 212 10.56 3.57 -4.02
C ILE A 212 11.25 4.64 -3.17
N ALA A 213 12.57 4.58 -2.98
CA ALA A 213 13.35 5.57 -2.23
C ALA A 213 14.17 6.50 -3.14
N SER A 214 14.32 6.10 -4.39
CA SER A 214 15.18 6.80 -5.34
C SER A 214 14.45 7.97 -5.97
N VAL A 215 13.11 7.92 -6.07
CA VAL A 215 12.32 8.97 -6.74
C VAL A 215 11.30 9.54 -5.77
N THR A 216 11.50 10.80 -5.39
CA THR A 216 10.57 11.53 -4.53
C THR A 216 9.92 12.67 -5.33
N LEU A 217 8.59 12.70 -5.37
CA LEU A 217 7.81 13.79 -5.95
C LEU A 217 7.38 14.76 -4.85
N GLU A 218 7.68 16.04 -5.04
CA GLU A 218 7.56 17.08 -4.01
C GLU A 218 6.70 18.24 -4.52
N PRO A 219 5.48 18.43 -4.00
CA PRO A 219 4.68 19.58 -4.38
C PRO A 219 5.31 20.86 -3.83
N THR A 220 5.56 21.84 -4.70
CA THR A 220 6.01 23.18 -4.28
C THR A 220 4.85 23.98 -3.66
N GLU A 221 5.14 25.18 -3.15
CA GLU A 221 4.11 26.07 -2.60
C GLU A 221 3.04 26.50 -3.62
N LYS A 222 3.35 26.41 -4.92
CA LYS A 222 2.41 26.71 -6.01
C LYS A 222 1.45 25.56 -6.29
N ASN A 223 1.77 24.35 -5.82
CA ASN A 223 0.99 23.15 -6.05
C ASN A 223 0.10 22.86 -4.83
N THR A 224 -1.21 23.09 -4.98
CA THR A 224 -2.22 22.81 -3.94
C THR A 224 -3.03 21.55 -4.25
N TRP A 225 -2.64 20.81 -5.28
CA TRP A 225 -3.42 19.70 -5.84
C TRP A 225 -2.86 18.35 -5.42
N GLY A 226 -1.61 18.06 -5.79
CA GLY A 226 -0.96 16.77 -5.54
C GLY A 226 0.20 16.49 -6.49
N CYS A 227 0.74 15.27 -6.41
CA CYS A 227 1.89 14.86 -7.24
C CYS A 227 1.46 14.22 -8.55
N ILE A 228 0.51 13.28 -8.52
CA ILE A 228 0.08 12.54 -9.72
C ILE A 228 -1.43 12.47 -9.78
N TYR A 229 -2.00 12.86 -10.91
CA TYR A 229 -3.38 12.57 -11.28
C TYR A 229 -3.40 11.70 -12.54
N ALA A 230 -4.02 10.54 -12.44
CA ALA A 230 -4.32 9.69 -13.58
C ALA A 230 -5.80 9.80 -13.93
N ASP A 231 -6.12 9.89 -15.21
CA ASP A 231 -7.50 9.85 -15.70
C ASP A 231 -8.05 8.42 -15.76
N ASP A 232 -9.37 8.32 -15.95
CA ASP A 232 -10.13 7.07 -16.05
C ASP A 232 -9.86 6.38 -17.41
N LYS A 233 -8.64 5.88 -17.61
CA LYS A 233 -8.15 5.29 -18.87
C LYS A 233 -7.50 3.92 -18.61
N ASP A 234 -7.65 3.03 -19.60
CA ASP A 234 -7.10 1.68 -19.57
C ASP A 234 -5.57 1.64 -19.45
N GLY A 235 -5.06 0.63 -18.75
CA GLY A 235 -3.68 0.19 -18.86
C GLY A 235 -2.61 1.11 -18.27
N ILE A 236 -3.00 2.19 -17.60
CA ILE A 236 -2.05 3.08 -16.91
C ILE A 236 -1.24 2.27 -15.89
N ILE A 237 0.07 2.49 -15.84
CA ILE A 237 0.95 1.90 -14.83
C ILE A 237 1.69 3.00 -14.08
N ILE A 238 1.64 2.98 -12.76
CA ILE A 238 2.42 3.87 -11.90
C ILE A 238 3.19 2.99 -10.92
N ALA A 239 4.53 3.08 -10.97
CA ALA A 239 5.39 2.11 -10.29
C ALA A 239 6.61 2.75 -9.63
N GLY A 240 6.86 2.41 -8.36
CA GLY A 240 8.14 2.69 -7.69
C GLY A 240 8.40 4.16 -7.37
N LEU A 241 7.38 4.87 -6.87
CA LEU A 241 7.42 6.31 -6.59
C LEU A 241 7.05 6.60 -5.13
N LEU A 242 7.74 7.59 -4.54
CA LEU A 242 7.36 8.20 -3.28
C LEU A 242 6.78 9.59 -3.54
N MET A 243 5.58 9.83 -3.05
CA MET A 243 4.95 11.15 -3.04
C MET A 243 5.07 11.72 -1.63
N ASP A 244 5.69 12.89 -1.52
CA ASP A 244 5.89 13.57 -0.23
C ASP A 244 4.92 14.73 -0.03
N SER A 245 4.87 15.28 1.18
CA SER A 245 3.94 16.37 1.56
C SER A 245 4.69 17.67 1.87
N PHE A 246 5.47 18.19 0.93
CA PHE A 246 6.22 19.46 1.07
C PHE A 246 5.30 20.70 1.06
N ASN A 247 4.06 20.55 0.61
CA ASN A 247 3.02 21.58 0.68
C ASN A 247 1.67 20.96 1.05
N SER A 248 0.72 21.80 1.45
CA SER A 248 -0.66 21.36 1.62
C SER A 248 -1.28 21.08 0.25
N THR A 249 -1.84 19.89 0.09
CA THR A 249 -2.49 19.45 -1.14
C THR A 249 -3.80 18.74 -0.83
N ILE A 250 -4.60 18.44 -1.84
CA ILE A 250 -5.84 17.68 -1.62
C ILE A 250 -5.50 16.20 -1.61
N TYR A 251 -4.77 15.76 -2.63
CA TYR A 251 -4.25 14.40 -2.71
C TYR A 251 -2.73 14.40 -2.79
N GLN A 252 -2.10 13.27 -2.49
CA GLN A 252 -0.76 13.01 -3.01
C GLN A 252 -0.85 12.31 -4.37
N ILE A 253 -1.81 11.37 -4.50
CA ILE A 253 -2.14 10.70 -5.76
C ILE A 253 -3.64 10.43 -5.88
N ARG A 254 -4.15 10.55 -7.11
CA ARG A 254 -5.54 10.25 -7.45
C ARG A 254 -5.65 9.50 -8.78
N ILE A 255 -6.41 8.41 -8.79
CA ILE A 255 -6.67 7.58 -9.97
C ILE A 255 -8.14 7.67 -10.36
N GLY A 256 -8.41 8.19 -11.55
CA GLY A 256 -9.75 8.47 -12.02
C GLY A 256 -10.34 9.75 -11.43
N ASN A 257 -11.23 10.37 -12.20
CA ASN A 257 -11.99 11.52 -11.76
C ASN A 257 -13.12 11.12 -10.79
N GLU A 258 -13.66 12.08 -10.03
CA GLU A 258 -14.87 11.82 -9.25
C GLU A 258 -16.00 11.39 -10.20
N GLY A 259 -16.74 10.34 -9.85
CA GLY A 259 -17.76 9.75 -10.72
C GLY A 259 -17.20 8.92 -11.87
N ALA A 260 -15.90 8.59 -11.85
CA ALA A 260 -15.32 7.55 -12.71
C ALA A 260 -16.20 6.29 -12.70
N SER A 261 -16.47 5.79 -13.89
CA SER A 261 -17.43 4.70 -14.09
C SER A 261 -17.07 3.80 -15.28
N ALA A 262 -15.96 4.07 -15.96
CA ALA A 262 -15.47 3.17 -17.00
C ALA A 262 -15.11 1.80 -16.41
N ASP A 263 -15.33 0.75 -17.19
CA ASP A 263 -14.91 -0.62 -16.86
C ASP A 263 -13.54 -0.88 -17.49
N HIS A 264 -12.56 -1.20 -16.66
CA HIS A 264 -11.18 -1.45 -17.06
C HIS A 264 -10.78 -2.93 -16.92
N ILE A 265 -11.73 -3.87 -16.78
CA ILE A 265 -11.45 -5.29 -16.51
C ILE A 265 -10.49 -5.97 -17.51
N VAL A 266 -10.46 -5.52 -18.76
CA VAL A 266 -9.59 -6.10 -19.81
C VAL A 266 -8.15 -5.63 -19.66
N ASN A 267 -7.94 -4.35 -19.33
CA ASN A 267 -6.62 -3.77 -19.15
C ASN A 267 -6.66 -2.78 -17.98
N PRO A 268 -6.62 -3.28 -16.74
CA PRO A 268 -6.72 -2.44 -15.56
C PRO A 268 -5.58 -1.42 -15.42
N VAL A 269 -5.79 -0.43 -14.56
CA VAL A 269 -4.70 0.40 -14.03
C VAL A 269 -3.91 -0.42 -13.00
N LEU A 270 -2.58 -0.39 -13.09
CA LEU A 270 -1.68 -0.95 -12.08
C LEU A 270 -1.02 0.18 -11.28
N LEU A 271 -1.15 0.11 -9.96
CA LEU A 271 -0.31 0.87 -9.03
C LEU A 271 0.56 -0.12 -8.27
N THR A 272 1.87 0.07 -8.25
CA THR A 272 2.74 -0.86 -7.53
C THR A 272 3.93 -0.18 -6.91
N ASP A 273 4.32 -0.61 -5.72
CA ASP A 273 5.47 -0.02 -5.02
C ASP A 273 5.27 1.49 -4.82
N ILE A 274 4.09 1.88 -4.31
CA ILE A 274 3.71 3.28 -4.10
C ILE A 274 3.86 3.65 -2.62
N THR A 275 4.55 4.76 -2.35
CA THR A 275 4.64 5.33 -1.01
C THR A 275 4.08 6.74 -0.96
N CYS A 276 3.24 7.01 0.04
CA CYS A 276 2.79 8.36 0.36
C CYS A 276 3.30 8.69 1.75
N ARG A 277 4.13 9.74 1.86
CA ARG A 277 4.64 10.25 3.14
C ARG A 277 3.97 11.57 3.47
N VAL A 278 3.39 11.67 4.67
CA VAL A 278 2.85 12.93 5.20
C VAL A 278 3.66 13.38 6.41
N GLY A 279 4.44 14.43 6.26
CA GLY A 279 5.25 15.02 7.32
C GLY A 279 6.58 14.31 7.58
N GLY A 280 7.11 14.48 8.79
CA GLY A 280 8.35 13.83 9.25
C GLY A 280 9.66 14.53 8.85
N VAL A 281 9.71 15.20 7.70
CA VAL A 281 10.94 15.87 7.23
C VAL A 281 10.94 17.38 7.55
N GLN A 282 9.85 18.06 7.21
CA GLN A 282 9.76 19.51 7.28
C GLN A 282 9.12 20.03 8.58
N SER A 283 9.45 21.28 8.94
CA SER A 283 8.83 22.01 10.06
C SER A 283 7.54 22.75 9.68
N LYS A 284 7.25 22.88 8.38
CA LYS A 284 6.07 23.56 7.85
C LYS A 284 4.79 22.81 8.24
N ASN A 285 3.77 23.56 8.65
CA ASN A 285 2.43 23.00 8.82
C ASN A 285 1.85 22.67 7.44
N ILE A 286 1.42 21.44 7.27
CA ILE A 286 0.78 20.95 6.05
C ILE A 286 -0.57 20.32 6.37
N GLN A 287 -1.42 20.27 5.37
CA GLN A 287 -2.68 19.57 5.41
C GLN A 287 -2.90 18.86 4.09
N ILE A 288 -3.09 17.55 4.17
CA ILE A 288 -3.48 16.69 3.06
C ILE A 288 -4.89 16.21 3.34
N HIS A 289 -5.81 16.26 2.37
CA HIS A 289 -7.12 15.67 2.60
C HIS A 289 -6.99 14.14 2.66
N THR A 290 -6.45 13.54 1.61
CA THR A 290 -6.31 12.09 1.47
C THR A 290 -5.00 11.77 0.79
N SER A 291 -4.18 10.86 1.32
CA SER A 291 -2.91 10.50 0.63
C SER A 291 -3.17 9.88 -0.75
N MET A 292 -4.07 8.91 -0.85
CA MET A 292 -4.44 8.23 -2.09
C MET A 292 -5.95 8.11 -2.27
N GLN A 293 -6.45 8.52 -3.44
CA GLN A 293 -7.84 8.31 -3.86
C GLN A 293 -7.89 7.41 -5.10
N ILE A 294 -8.68 6.34 -5.05
CA ILE A 294 -8.91 5.44 -6.18
C ILE A 294 -10.39 5.51 -6.56
N ASN A 295 -10.68 6.16 -7.68
CA ASN A 295 -12.01 6.31 -8.25
C ASN A 295 -12.29 5.37 -9.42
N SER A 296 -11.27 5.09 -10.25
CA SER A 296 -11.42 4.16 -11.37
C SER A 296 -11.80 2.75 -10.91
N ASN A 297 -12.64 2.07 -11.70
CA ASN A 297 -12.96 0.67 -11.45
C ASN A 297 -11.77 -0.24 -11.80
N ASN A 298 -11.80 -1.46 -11.26
CA ASN A 298 -10.88 -2.57 -11.58
C ASN A 298 -9.39 -2.31 -11.26
N VAL A 299 -9.03 -1.19 -10.64
CA VAL A 299 -7.64 -0.87 -10.30
C VAL A 299 -7.01 -2.00 -9.50
N VAL A 300 -5.79 -2.37 -9.88
CA VAL A 300 -4.96 -3.32 -9.15
C VAL A 300 -3.85 -2.58 -8.44
N GLY A 301 -3.88 -2.60 -7.11
CA GLY A 301 -2.81 -2.12 -6.25
C GLY A 301 -1.93 -3.25 -5.76
N ASP A 302 -0.61 -3.10 -5.84
CA ASP A 302 0.35 -4.12 -5.42
C ASP A 302 1.54 -3.51 -4.68
N HIS A 303 1.48 -3.60 -3.35
CA HIS A 303 2.39 -3.03 -2.36
C HIS A 303 2.29 -1.51 -2.25
N PHE A 304 1.59 -1.05 -1.21
CA PHE A 304 1.49 0.37 -0.84
C PHE A 304 2.00 0.59 0.58
N TRP A 305 2.62 1.75 0.81
CA TRP A 305 2.75 2.30 2.16
C TRP A 305 2.23 3.73 2.21
N LEU A 306 1.14 3.93 2.94
CA LEU A 306 0.52 5.22 3.15
C LEU A 306 0.79 5.60 4.61
N TRP A 307 1.68 6.55 4.84
CA TRP A 307 2.24 6.81 6.15
C TRP A 307 2.15 8.29 6.51
N ARG A 308 1.29 8.60 7.49
CA ARG A 308 1.39 9.86 8.21
C ARG A 308 2.47 9.72 9.27
N ALA A 309 3.50 10.56 9.20
CA ALA A 309 4.71 10.36 9.97
C ALA A 309 4.44 10.29 11.48
N ASP A 310 4.86 9.22 12.15
CA ASP A 310 4.82 9.10 13.62
C ASP A 310 6.14 9.58 14.28
N HIS A 311 7.19 9.72 13.48
CA HIS A 311 8.51 10.20 13.86
C HIS A 311 9.15 11.03 12.74
N GLY A 312 10.25 11.71 13.04
CA GLY A 312 10.95 12.54 12.07
C GLY A 312 11.83 13.60 12.72
N SER A 313 12.27 14.57 11.92
CA SER A 313 13.17 15.66 12.35
C SER A 313 12.52 16.64 13.33
N GLN A 314 11.19 16.67 13.40
CA GLN A 314 10.42 17.61 14.22
C GLN A 314 9.81 16.93 15.45
N PRO A 315 9.58 17.67 16.55
CA PRO A 315 8.93 17.14 17.75
C PRO A 315 7.58 16.45 17.46
N GLY A 316 7.31 15.38 18.22
CA GLY A 316 6.08 14.61 18.13
C GLY A 316 4.94 15.09 19.04
N GLY A 317 4.01 14.19 19.33
CA GLY A 317 2.86 14.47 20.21
C GLY A 317 1.93 15.55 19.64
N LYS A 318 1.35 16.38 20.53
CA LYS A 318 0.34 17.39 20.19
C LYS A 318 0.77 18.36 19.09
N THR A 319 2.06 18.69 19.00
CA THR A 319 2.61 19.54 17.92
C THR A 319 2.49 18.88 16.56
N ARG A 320 2.73 17.57 16.47
CA ARG A 320 2.60 16.82 15.22
C ARG A 320 1.15 16.68 14.78
N TRP A 321 0.23 16.50 15.72
CA TRP A 321 -1.21 16.47 15.44
C TRP A 321 -1.70 17.71 14.67
N THR A 322 -1.14 18.88 14.97
CA THR A 322 -1.46 20.14 14.28
C THR A 322 -0.63 20.39 13.03
N ARG A 323 0.63 19.92 13.00
CA ARG A 323 1.59 20.19 11.91
C ARG A 323 1.39 19.29 10.70
N ASP A 324 1.33 17.98 10.90
CA ASP A 324 1.36 16.98 9.82
C ASP A 324 -0.05 16.45 9.60
N ARG A 325 -0.99 17.28 9.15
CA ARG A 325 -2.40 16.88 9.09
C ARG A 325 -2.71 16.04 7.86
N CYS A 326 -3.36 14.90 8.07
CA CYS A 326 -4.00 14.16 6.99
C CYS A 326 -5.17 13.33 7.51
N ARG A 327 -6.35 13.47 6.88
CA ARG A 327 -7.57 12.79 7.34
C ARG A 327 -7.51 11.31 7.05
N ASN A 328 -7.30 10.91 5.80
CA ASN A 328 -7.35 9.51 5.38
C ASN A 328 -6.11 9.10 4.59
N GLY A 329 -5.70 7.84 4.74
CA GLY A 329 -4.64 7.28 3.90
C GLY A 329 -5.17 6.94 2.53
N LEU A 330 -6.18 6.07 2.50
CA LEU A 330 -6.79 5.58 1.27
C LEU A 330 -8.30 5.80 1.30
N ILE A 331 -8.84 6.34 0.21
CA ILE A 331 -10.27 6.29 -0.08
C ILE A 331 -10.45 5.57 -1.42
N VAL A 332 -11.33 4.57 -1.43
CA VAL A 332 -11.69 3.79 -2.63
C VAL A 332 -13.17 3.99 -2.96
N THR A 333 -13.48 4.62 -4.08
CA THR A 333 -14.86 4.75 -4.59
C THR A 333 -15.10 3.86 -5.81
N GLY A 334 -14.04 3.47 -6.53
CA GLY A 334 -14.12 2.56 -7.66
C GLY A 334 -14.55 1.14 -7.26
N ASN A 335 -15.31 0.50 -8.13
CA ASN A 335 -15.74 -0.88 -7.98
C ASN A 335 -14.66 -1.86 -8.47
N ASP A 336 -14.71 -3.11 -7.99
CA ASP A 336 -13.82 -4.20 -8.43
C ASP A 336 -12.32 -3.91 -8.23
N VAL A 337 -11.98 -2.97 -7.32
CA VAL A 337 -10.60 -2.66 -6.95
C VAL A 337 -10.00 -3.82 -6.16
N THR A 338 -8.81 -4.25 -6.54
CA THR A 338 -8.06 -5.33 -5.90
C THR A 338 -6.73 -4.82 -5.37
N LEU A 339 -6.50 -4.95 -4.05
CA LEU A 339 -5.26 -4.50 -3.40
C LEU A 339 -4.50 -5.70 -2.80
N TYR A 340 -3.19 -5.72 -3.03
CA TYR A 340 -2.26 -6.70 -2.49
C TYR A 340 -1.21 -5.99 -1.63
N GLY A 341 -1.04 -6.40 -0.38
CA GLY A 341 0.01 -5.84 0.49
C GLY A 341 -0.22 -4.36 0.83
N LEU A 342 -1.32 -4.03 1.50
CA LEU A 342 -1.64 -2.67 1.93
C LEU A 342 -1.07 -2.36 3.32
N PHE A 343 -0.30 -1.28 3.44
CA PHE A 343 0.16 -0.73 4.71
C PHE A 343 -0.36 0.71 4.81
N ALA A 344 -1.16 1.03 5.82
CA ALA A 344 -1.75 2.36 6.01
C ALA A 344 -1.74 2.75 7.49
N GLU A 345 -1.09 3.87 7.83
CA GLU A 345 -0.75 4.17 9.23
C GLU A 345 -0.92 5.65 9.62
N HIS A 346 -1.41 5.82 10.84
CA HIS A 346 -1.39 7.03 11.67
C HIS A 346 -2.21 8.23 11.18
N TYR A 347 -3.14 8.03 10.24
CA TYR A 347 -4.03 9.10 9.75
C TYR A 347 -4.99 9.58 10.85
N GLN A 348 -5.51 10.80 10.72
CA GLN A 348 -6.32 11.43 11.76
C GLN A 348 -7.76 10.90 11.81
N GLU A 349 -8.23 10.29 10.73
CA GLU A 349 -9.53 9.63 10.60
C GLU A 349 -9.36 8.16 10.16
N TYR A 350 -10.22 7.66 9.26
CA TYR A 350 -10.10 6.30 8.74
C TYR A 350 -8.85 6.15 7.89
N GLU A 351 -8.02 5.15 8.21
CA GLU A 351 -6.77 4.86 7.49
C GLU A 351 -7.10 4.38 6.08
N VAL A 352 -8.14 3.54 5.98
CA VAL A 352 -8.77 3.11 4.73
C VAL A 352 -10.28 3.28 4.83
N LEU A 353 -10.85 4.03 3.90
CA LEU A 353 -12.29 4.17 3.68
C LEU A 353 -12.67 3.55 2.32
N TRP A 354 -13.59 2.59 2.34
CA TRP A 354 -14.01 1.84 1.17
C TRP A 354 -15.50 2.06 0.88
N LEU A 355 -15.77 2.61 -0.30
CA LEU A 355 -17.10 2.98 -0.78
C LEU A 355 -17.54 2.19 -2.02
N GLY A 356 -16.58 1.63 -2.78
CA GLY A 356 -16.85 0.85 -3.99
C GLY A 356 -17.28 -0.59 -3.74
N GLU A 357 -18.03 -1.17 -4.69
CA GLU A 357 -18.52 -2.55 -4.65
C GLU A 357 -17.47 -3.57 -5.09
N ARG A 358 -17.64 -4.82 -4.64
CA ARG A 358 -16.83 -6.00 -5.03
C ARG A 358 -15.33 -5.82 -4.78
N GLY A 359 -14.98 -4.97 -3.83
CA GLY A 359 -13.61 -4.71 -3.44
C GLY A 359 -12.93 -5.93 -2.83
N ARG A 360 -11.61 -6.05 -3.05
CA ARG A 360 -10.79 -7.12 -2.48
C ARG A 360 -9.49 -6.55 -1.92
N THR A 361 -9.12 -6.93 -0.69
CA THR A 361 -7.80 -6.64 -0.12
C THR A 361 -7.19 -7.90 0.44
N TYR A 362 -5.99 -8.22 -0.01
CA TYR A 362 -5.18 -9.31 0.51
C TYR A 362 -4.03 -8.70 1.27
N PHE A 363 -4.06 -8.87 2.59
CA PHE A 363 -3.19 -8.24 3.56
C PHE A 363 -3.45 -6.74 3.81
N LEU A 364 -3.69 -6.40 5.08
CA LEU A 364 -3.56 -5.05 5.62
C LEU A 364 -2.64 -5.08 6.85
N GLN A 365 -1.77 -4.09 6.96
CA GLN A 365 -1.16 -3.68 8.22
C GLN A 365 -1.52 -2.23 8.54
N ASN A 366 -1.81 -1.97 9.81
CA ASN A 366 -2.14 -0.64 10.31
C ASN A 366 -1.64 -0.41 11.74
N GLU A 367 -1.33 0.85 12.05
CA GLU A 367 -1.29 1.41 13.39
C GLU A 367 -2.08 2.73 13.46
N PRO A 368 -2.85 3.01 14.52
CA PRO A 368 -3.55 4.29 14.71
C PRO A 368 -2.55 5.43 14.99
N PRO A 369 -2.98 6.71 14.92
CA PRO A 369 -2.14 7.84 15.27
C PRO A 369 -1.71 7.80 16.73
N TYR A 370 -0.43 8.05 16.98
CA TYR A 370 0.12 8.05 18.35
C TYR A 370 -0.18 9.33 19.11
N ASP A 371 -0.60 10.37 18.39
CA ASP A 371 -0.58 11.76 18.80
C ASP A 371 -1.98 12.40 18.87
N ALA A 372 -3.04 11.58 18.85
CA ALA A 372 -4.40 12.03 19.12
C ALA A 372 -4.46 12.77 20.48
N PRO A 373 -4.94 14.02 20.54
CA PRO A 373 -4.75 14.87 21.71
C PRO A 373 -5.66 14.50 22.89
N ASN A 374 -6.83 13.94 22.62
CA ASN A 374 -7.81 13.44 23.58
C ASN A 374 -8.91 12.65 22.84
N GLN A 375 -9.72 11.89 23.59
CA GLN A 375 -10.78 11.07 23.00
C GLN A 375 -11.85 11.88 22.25
N ALA A 376 -12.24 13.05 22.77
CA ALA A 376 -13.29 13.87 22.15
C ALA A 376 -12.86 14.38 20.77
N GLY A 377 -11.59 14.76 20.62
CA GLY A 377 -11.00 15.19 19.34
C GLY A 377 -10.67 14.04 18.39
N TRP A 378 -10.74 12.79 18.85
CA TRP A 378 -10.52 11.60 18.03
C TRP A 378 -11.62 10.57 18.28
N SER A 379 -12.81 10.88 17.77
CA SER A 379 -13.99 10.01 17.77
C SER A 379 -14.72 10.17 16.43
N SER A 380 -15.26 9.08 15.92
CA SER A 380 -15.97 8.98 14.65
C SER A 380 -17.49 8.93 14.85
N GLN A 381 -18.26 8.89 13.75
CA GLN A 381 -19.73 8.72 13.76
C GLN A 381 -20.43 9.76 14.64
N GLY A 382 -20.04 11.03 14.49
CA GLY A 382 -20.58 12.15 15.28
C GLY A 382 -20.22 12.09 16.76
N GLY A 383 -19.07 11.51 17.11
CA GLY A 383 -18.60 11.36 18.48
C GLY A 383 -19.15 10.14 19.23
N LYS A 384 -19.94 9.29 18.56
CA LYS A 384 -20.55 8.09 19.17
C LYS A 384 -19.57 6.92 19.30
N VAL A 385 -18.52 6.90 18.50
CA VAL A 385 -17.54 5.81 18.45
C VAL A 385 -16.15 6.37 18.74
N GLN A 386 -15.47 5.80 19.73
CA GLN A 386 -14.12 6.22 20.13
C GLN A 386 -13.10 5.83 19.05
N GLY A 387 -12.35 6.81 18.53
CA GLY A 387 -11.40 6.63 17.44
C GLY A 387 -12.05 6.32 16.08
N TYR A 388 -11.18 6.10 15.10
CA TYR A 388 -11.54 5.73 13.72
C TYR A 388 -11.01 4.32 13.41
N ALA A 389 -11.81 3.52 12.73
CA ALA A 389 -11.41 2.18 12.28
C ALA A 389 -10.21 2.25 11.32
N ALA A 390 -9.37 1.22 11.34
CA ALA A 390 -8.28 1.05 10.38
C ALA A 390 -8.82 0.81 8.96
N PHE A 391 -9.92 0.08 8.87
CA PHE A 391 -10.57 -0.26 7.61
C PHE A 391 -12.07 -0.12 7.80
N LYS A 392 -12.64 0.90 7.16
CA LYS A 392 -14.08 1.20 7.16
C LYS A 392 -14.64 0.87 5.78
N ILE A 393 -15.54 -0.11 5.72
CA ILE A 393 -16.40 -0.32 4.55
C ILE A 393 -17.70 0.40 4.82
N ALA A 394 -18.12 1.26 3.90
CA ALA A 394 -19.37 2.00 4.05
C ALA A 394 -20.58 1.06 4.09
N ASN A 395 -21.60 1.49 4.83
CA ASN A 395 -22.81 0.70 5.04
C ASN A 395 -23.63 0.45 3.75
N SER A 396 -23.40 1.28 2.72
CA SER A 396 -23.99 1.13 1.40
C SER A 396 -23.47 -0.08 0.64
N VAL A 397 -22.22 -0.49 0.87
CA VAL A 397 -21.55 -1.58 0.12
C VAL A 397 -22.25 -2.91 0.34
N LYS A 398 -22.49 -3.65 -0.75
CA LYS A 398 -23.22 -4.92 -0.73
C LYS A 398 -22.33 -6.13 -0.95
N ASP A 399 -21.21 -6.01 -1.63
CA ASP A 399 -20.22 -7.08 -1.82
C ASP A 399 -18.81 -6.58 -1.52
N HIS A 400 -18.11 -7.28 -0.63
CA HIS A 400 -16.69 -7.04 -0.37
C HIS A 400 -16.06 -8.27 0.28
N HIS A 401 -14.78 -8.55 -0.03
CA HIS A 401 -14.06 -9.64 0.62
C HIS A 401 -12.58 -9.31 0.81
N SER A 402 -12.12 -9.23 2.06
CA SER A 402 -10.70 -9.07 2.37
C SER A 402 -10.22 -10.08 3.41
N ILE A 403 -8.93 -10.39 3.37
CA ILE A 403 -8.31 -11.42 4.21
C ILE A 403 -6.92 -10.99 4.68
N GLY A 404 -6.61 -11.29 5.94
CA GLY A 404 -5.30 -11.05 6.55
C GLY A 404 -5.14 -9.61 7.05
N MET A 405 -5.98 -9.21 8.00
CA MET A 405 -6.12 -7.80 8.41
C MET A 405 -5.47 -7.57 9.78
N GLY A 406 -4.42 -6.75 9.86
CA GLY A 406 -3.73 -6.39 11.11
C GLY A 406 -3.96 -4.93 11.50
N SER A 407 -4.23 -4.67 12.78
CA SER A 407 -4.22 -3.32 13.37
C SER A 407 -3.60 -3.34 14.77
N TYR A 408 -2.56 -2.55 15.01
CA TYR A 408 -1.73 -2.66 16.21
C TYR A 408 -1.71 -1.36 17.02
N ALA A 409 -1.97 -1.46 18.32
CA ALA A 409 -2.04 -0.32 19.21
C ALA A 409 -0.64 0.13 19.67
N VAL A 410 -0.31 1.39 19.36
CA VAL A 410 0.94 2.09 19.76
C VAL A 410 0.59 3.48 20.29
N PHE A 411 -0.19 3.55 21.36
CA PHE A 411 -0.72 4.82 21.89
C PHE A 411 0.29 5.54 22.82
N THR A 412 1.49 5.83 22.32
CA THR A 412 2.61 6.34 23.12
C THR A 412 2.55 7.85 23.41
N GLY A 413 1.84 8.64 22.60
CA GLY A 413 1.75 10.10 22.72
C GLY A 413 0.38 10.65 23.12
N THR A 414 -0.49 9.82 23.74
CA THR A 414 -1.91 10.16 24.03
C THR A 414 -2.23 10.41 25.50
N ASP A 415 -1.21 10.50 26.37
CA ASP A 415 -1.35 10.67 27.83
C ASP A 415 -2.21 9.59 28.53
N GLY A 416 -2.51 8.45 27.87
CA GLY A 416 -3.33 7.36 28.43
C GLY A 416 -4.83 7.51 28.33
N ASN A 417 -5.32 8.55 27.64
CA ASN A 417 -6.74 8.91 27.66
C ASN A 417 -7.45 8.63 26.33
N VAL A 418 -6.84 7.82 25.45
CA VAL A 418 -7.38 7.55 24.11
C VAL A 418 -7.41 6.04 23.85
N ASN A 419 -8.58 5.55 23.47
CA ASN A 419 -8.80 4.20 22.99
C ASN A 419 -9.41 4.24 21.58
N LYS A 420 -9.32 3.10 20.89
CA LYS A 420 -9.97 2.84 19.60
C LYS A 420 -11.01 1.75 19.78
N LYS A 421 -12.28 2.06 19.47
CA LYS A 421 -13.41 1.16 19.74
C LYS A 421 -13.32 -0.13 18.92
N ASN A 422 -13.01 0.01 17.64
CA ASN A 422 -12.95 -1.08 16.68
C ASN A 422 -11.69 -0.94 15.82
N ALA A 423 -10.98 -2.05 15.58
CA ALA A 423 -9.97 -2.06 14.51
C ALA A 423 -10.62 -2.00 13.13
N PHE A 424 -11.68 -2.76 12.90
CA PHE A 424 -12.36 -2.83 11.61
C PHE A 424 -13.84 -2.53 11.74
N GLU A 425 -14.40 -1.89 10.71
CA GLU A 425 -15.83 -1.61 10.62
C GLU A 425 -16.38 -1.92 9.24
N ILE A 426 -17.37 -2.82 9.16
CA ILE A 426 -18.01 -3.21 7.91
C ILE A 426 -19.53 -3.30 8.06
N PRO A 427 -20.35 -3.14 7.01
CA PRO A 427 -21.79 -3.38 7.09
C PRO A 427 -22.07 -4.80 7.58
N ASN A 428 -23.16 -4.94 8.32
CA ASN A 428 -23.72 -6.22 8.69
C ASN A 428 -24.47 -6.83 7.48
N SER A 429 -23.71 -7.28 6.48
CA SER A 429 -24.20 -7.91 5.25
C SER A 429 -23.58 -9.31 5.08
N PRO A 430 -24.34 -10.32 4.64
CA PRO A 430 -23.80 -11.67 4.41
C PRO A 430 -22.70 -11.72 3.35
N ASN A 431 -22.69 -10.75 2.42
CA ASN A 431 -21.78 -10.69 1.28
C ASN A 431 -20.61 -9.72 1.49
N VAL A 432 -20.52 -9.09 2.67
CA VAL A 432 -19.38 -8.23 3.04
C VAL A 432 -18.60 -8.92 4.15
N LYS A 433 -17.40 -9.40 3.81
CA LYS A 433 -16.64 -10.34 4.63
C LYS A 433 -15.21 -9.87 4.87
N LEU A 434 -14.78 -9.92 6.13
CA LEU A 434 -13.38 -9.86 6.50
C LEU A 434 -12.95 -11.18 7.14
N GLU A 435 -11.74 -11.65 6.81
CA GLU A 435 -11.15 -12.87 7.35
C GLU A 435 -9.77 -12.64 7.93
N LYS A 436 -9.38 -13.51 8.87
CA LYS A 436 -8.03 -13.55 9.46
C LYS A 436 -7.63 -12.17 10.02
N MET A 437 -8.50 -11.60 10.85
CA MET A 437 -8.25 -10.33 11.51
C MET A 437 -7.46 -10.55 12.81
N CYS A 438 -6.48 -9.68 13.06
CA CYS A 438 -5.64 -9.70 14.25
C CYS A 438 -5.43 -8.29 14.79
N ILE A 439 -5.55 -8.14 16.11
CA ILE A 439 -5.13 -6.93 16.83
C ILE A 439 -4.20 -7.28 17.97
N THR A 440 -3.30 -6.37 18.30
CA THR A 440 -2.42 -6.47 19.46
C THR A 440 -2.03 -5.07 19.94
N ARG A 441 -1.39 -4.98 21.09
CA ARG A 441 -0.80 -3.74 21.61
C ARG A 441 0.69 -3.90 21.75
N PHE A 442 1.46 -3.09 21.03
CA PHE A 442 2.91 -3.09 21.12
C PHE A 442 3.42 -2.10 22.16
N ALA A 443 2.76 -0.93 22.30
CA ALA A 443 3.17 0.06 23.28
C ALA A 443 2.04 1.02 23.67
N GLY A 444 2.27 1.73 24.77
CA GLY A 444 1.38 2.75 25.28
C GLY A 444 0.19 2.20 26.09
N PRO A 445 -0.45 3.07 26.88
CA PRO A 445 -1.60 2.73 27.75
C PRO A 445 -2.92 2.46 26.99
N GLY A 446 -3.15 3.11 25.85
CA GLY A 446 -4.39 2.97 25.07
C GLY A 446 -4.58 1.58 24.47
N ASN A 447 -5.83 1.24 24.13
CA ASN A 447 -6.21 -0.08 23.64
C ASN A 447 -7.09 0.01 22.38
N ILE A 448 -7.05 -1.05 21.59
CA ILE A 448 -8.12 -1.36 20.64
C ILE A 448 -9.10 -2.27 21.37
N GLU A 449 -10.35 -1.83 21.55
CA GLU A 449 -11.31 -2.52 22.40
C GLU A 449 -11.94 -3.74 21.74
N ASN A 450 -12.04 -3.75 20.41
CA ASN A 450 -12.65 -4.83 19.64
C ASN A 450 -11.93 -5.01 18.31
N VAL A 451 -11.90 -6.24 17.82
CA VAL A 451 -11.37 -6.57 16.49
C VAL A 451 -12.27 -5.95 15.42
N ILE A 452 -13.57 -6.17 15.49
CA ILE A 452 -14.52 -5.73 14.45
C ILE A 452 -15.91 -5.52 15.03
N ASN A 453 -16.57 -4.39 14.72
CA ASN A 453 -17.97 -4.08 15.07
C ASN A 453 -18.40 -4.48 16.52
N GLY A 454 -17.55 -4.25 17.52
CA GLY A 454 -17.83 -4.63 18.92
C GLY A 454 -17.57 -6.10 19.28
N ILE A 455 -16.94 -6.88 18.40
CA ILE A 455 -16.63 -8.30 18.58
C ILE A 455 -15.11 -8.52 18.59
N GLY A 456 -14.67 -9.58 19.29
CA GLY A 456 -13.28 -10.06 19.31
C GLY A 456 -12.49 -9.64 20.54
N GLY A 457 -13.00 -8.67 21.30
CA GLY A 457 -12.44 -8.26 22.59
C GLY A 457 -11.19 -7.39 22.47
N SER A 458 -10.68 -6.98 23.64
CA SER A 458 -9.72 -5.90 23.78
C SER A 458 -8.25 -6.34 23.86
N THR A 459 -7.36 -5.54 23.28
CA THR A 459 -5.90 -5.70 23.37
C THR A 459 -5.36 -5.61 24.79
N ALA A 460 -6.15 -5.12 25.76
CA ALA A 460 -5.76 -5.06 27.17
C ALA A 460 -5.39 -6.44 27.75
N THR A 461 -5.89 -7.52 27.14
CA THR A 461 -5.63 -8.91 27.54
C THR A 461 -4.85 -9.69 26.48
N GLY A 462 -3.98 -9.00 25.73
CA GLY A 462 -3.09 -9.58 24.72
C GLY A 462 -3.67 -9.62 23.31
N VAL A 463 -3.08 -10.47 22.46
CA VAL A 463 -3.47 -10.62 21.05
C VAL A 463 -4.92 -11.09 20.94
N LYS A 464 -5.71 -10.48 20.04
CA LYS A 464 -7.07 -10.90 19.73
C LYS A 464 -7.22 -11.17 18.24
N ARG A 465 -8.04 -12.17 17.92
CA ARG A 465 -8.25 -12.63 16.55
C ARG A 465 -9.72 -12.90 16.28
N VAL A 466 -10.16 -12.62 15.06
CA VAL A 466 -11.44 -13.06 14.52
C VAL A 466 -11.16 -13.71 13.17
N ALA A 467 -11.46 -15.01 13.07
CA ALA A 467 -11.13 -15.79 11.88
C ALA A 467 -11.96 -15.38 10.66
N SER A 468 -13.23 -15.04 10.85
CA SER A 468 -14.16 -14.58 9.82
C SER A 468 -15.26 -13.74 10.46
N TYR A 469 -15.69 -12.69 9.78
CA TYR A 469 -16.87 -11.90 10.11
C TYR A 469 -17.65 -11.57 8.83
N ASN A 470 -18.90 -12.02 8.76
CA ASN A 470 -19.82 -11.87 7.63
C ASN A 470 -21.28 -12.10 8.05
N ASN A 471 -21.59 -12.02 9.35
CA ASN A 471 -22.64 -12.88 9.90
C ASN A 471 -24.08 -12.38 9.70
N GLY A 472 -24.32 -11.21 9.11
CA GLY A 472 -25.68 -10.66 8.95
C GLY A 472 -26.44 -10.45 10.27
N SER A 473 -25.82 -10.78 11.41
CA SER A 473 -26.34 -10.76 12.78
C SER A 473 -25.44 -9.97 13.73
N GLY A 474 -24.39 -9.33 13.20
CA GLY A 474 -23.48 -8.48 13.96
C GLY A 474 -24.04 -7.08 14.14
N THR A 475 -23.28 -6.22 14.82
CA THR A 475 -23.69 -4.82 15.01
C THR A 475 -23.48 -4.06 13.71
N GLN A 476 -24.54 -3.46 13.17
CA GLN A 476 -24.44 -2.51 12.08
C GLN A 476 -23.72 -1.23 12.60
N PRO A 477 -22.63 -0.77 11.97
CA PRO A 477 -22.03 0.53 12.31
C PRO A 477 -23.04 1.66 12.08
N TYR A 478 -22.92 2.80 12.76
CA TYR A 478 -23.79 3.94 12.46
C TYR A 478 -23.56 4.43 11.03
N ASP A 479 -24.65 4.88 10.39
CA ASP A 479 -24.53 5.62 9.14
C ASP A 479 -23.83 6.95 9.40
N GLU A 480 -22.97 7.34 8.48
CA GLU A 480 -22.26 8.61 8.51
C GLU A 480 -22.13 9.19 7.12
N ILE A 481 -22.02 10.51 7.05
CA ILE A 481 -21.65 11.22 5.84
C ILE A 481 -20.13 11.35 5.90
N PHE A 482 -19.46 10.82 4.88
CA PHE A 482 -18.01 10.93 4.76
C PHE A 482 -17.64 12.30 4.20
N ASP A 483 -16.65 12.95 4.82
CA ASP A 483 -16.02 14.15 4.28
C ASP A 483 -15.13 13.72 3.12
N LEU A 484 -15.61 13.89 1.88
CA LEU A 484 -14.88 13.56 0.67
C LEU A 484 -14.33 14.84 0.04
N PRO A 485 -13.14 14.79 -0.58
CA PRO A 485 -12.58 15.95 -1.25
C PRO A 485 -13.51 16.48 -2.37
N ASN A 486 -13.66 17.82 -2.46
CA ASN A 486 -14.62 18.49 -3.34
C ASN A 486 -14.34 18.28 -4.85
N ARG A 487 -15.40 18.40 -5.65
CA ARG A 487 -15.46 18.13 -7.10
C ARG A 487 -14.59 19.01 -8.01
N GLU A 488 -14.29 20.26 -7.64
CA GLU A 488 -13.63 21.26 -8.52
C GLU A 488 -12.17 21.59 -8.13
N SER A 489 -11.39 20.58 -7.78
CA SER A 489 -10.05 20.82 -7.28
C SER A 489 -8.94 20.60 -8.30
N TYR A 490 -9.10 20.98 -9.57
CA TYR A 490 -8.09 20.70 -10.60
C TYR A 490 -7.73 21.98 -11.37
N PRO A 491 -6.47 22.19 -11.76
CA PRO A 491 -6.12 23.30 -12.65
C PRO A 491 -6.89 23.21 -13.97
N ALA A 492 -7.61 24.29 -14.36
CA ALA A 492 -8.45 24.30 -15.56
C ALA A 492 -7.70 24.06 -16.89
N TYR A 493 -6.38 24.25 -16.93
CA TYR A 493 -5.56 23.94 -18.13
C TYR A 493 -5.31 22.43 -18.33
N ILE A 494 -5.89 21.59 -17.47
CA ILE A 494 -5.89 20.11 -17.57
C ILE A 494 -7.14 19.58 -18.28
N VAL A 495 -8.07 20.46 -18.68
CA VAL A 495 -9.10 20.07 -19.65
C VAL A 495 -8.43 19.98 -21.01
N MET A 496 -8.12 18.76 -21.44
CA MET A 496 -7.60 18.48 -22.79
C MET A 496 -8.56 17.52 -23.49
N ASN A 497 -8.87 17.88 -24.75
CA ASN A 497 -9.86 17.21 -25.58
C ASN A 497 -9.62 15.70 -25.67
N ASP A 498 -10.73 14.96 -25.70
CA ASP A 498 -10.83 13.50 -25.69
C ASP A 498 -9.96 12.76 -26.71
#